data_AF-A0A0J1HGB4-F1
#
_entry.id   AF-A0A0J1HGB4-F1
#
_cell.length_a   1.000
_cell.length_b   1.000
_cell.length_c   1.000
_cell.angle_alpha   90.00
_cell.angle_beta   90.00
_cell.angle_gamma   90.00
#
_symmetry.space_group_name_H-M   'P 1'
#
loop_
_entity.id
_entity.type
_entity.pdbx_description
1 polymer ?
#
loop_
_entity_poly.entity_id
_entity_poly.type
_entity_poly.pdbx_seq_one_letter_code
_entity_poly.pdbx_strand_id
1 'polypeptide(L)'
;MRHIADFIEQLENGTDPFNIWVYSSKGQYSQFGKEGKKVRTPALQRALDKHLQIIVEMNSDDSAYLLLPEVHAVVPVSFSNGQVHALTRPTA
;
A
#
# COMPACT_ATOMS: atom_id res chain seq x y z
N MET A 1 -1.53 14.14 6.38
CA MET A 1 -0.56 13.34 5.60
C MET A 1 0.25 12.54 6.60
N ARG A 2 0.39 11.24 6.39
CA ARG A 2 1.14 10.36 7.29
C ARG A 2 2.51 10.06 6.67
N HIS A 3 3.54 9.94 7.49
CA HIS A 3 4.88 9.57 7.04
C HIS A 3 4.94 8.06 6.73
N ILE A 4 5.72 7.66 5.71
CA ILE A 4 5.84 6.25 5.34
C ILE A 4 6.39 5.40 6.50
N ALA A 5 7.36 5.93 7.26
CA ALA A 5 7.94 5.20 8.39
C ALA A 5 6.89 4.85 9.47
N ASP A 6 6.09 5.84 9.90
CA ASP A 6 5.03 5.64 10.90
C ASP A 6 3.97 4.64 10.41
N PHE A 7 3.68 4.65 9.10
CA PHE A 7 2.74 3.71 8.50
C PHE A 7 3.27 2.28 8.48
N ILE A 8 4.55 2.11 8.14
CA ILE A 8 5.23 0.80 8.16
C ILE A 8 5.29 0.24 9.59
N GLU A 9 5.64 1.06 10.58
CA GLU A 9 5.67 0.66 11.98
C GLU A 9 4.29 0.20 12.48
N GLN A 10 3.22 0.85 12.04
CA GLN A 10 1.85 0.42 12.35
C GLN A 10 1.48 -0.90 11.69
N LEU A 11 1.92 -1.14 10.46
CA LEU A 11 1.76 -2.43 9.80
C LEU A 11 2.55 -3.55 10.48
N GLU A 12 3.72 -3.24 11.04
CA GLU A 12 4.55 -4.19 11.80
C GLU A 12 3.90 -4.59 13.13
N ASN A 13 3.31 -3.61 13.81
CA ASN A 13 2.63 -3.82 15.09
C ASN A 13 1.19 -4.35 14.91
N GLY A 14 0.62 -4.21 13.71
CA GLY A 14 -0.71 -4.68 13.36
C GLY A 14 -0.77 -6.19 13.12
N THR A 15 -1.88 -6.81 13.53
CA THR A 15 -2.17 -8.21 13.20
C THR A 15 -2.89 -8.39 11.87
N ASP A 16 -3.38 -7.30 11.29
CA ASP A 16 -4.24 -7.32 10.12
C ASP A 16 -3.45 -7.64 8.84
N PRO A 17 -3.94 -8.58 8.02
CA PRO A 17 -3.32 -8.85 6.74
C PRO A 17 -3.59 -7.68 5.78
N PHE A 18 -2.58 -7.37 4.98
CA PHE A 18 -2.67 -6.38 3.91
C PHE A 18 -2.10 -6.96 2.61
N ASN A 19 -2.57 -6.42 1.50
CA ASN A 19 -2.04 -6.69 0.17
C ASN A 19 -1.12 -5.55 -0.26
N ILE A 20 -0.06 -5.90 -1.00
CA ILE A 20 0.81 -4.93 -1.64
C ILE A 20 0.52 -4.97 -3.12
N TRP A 21 0.36 -3.81 -3.74
CA TRP A 21 0.24 -3.69 -5.18
C TRP A 21 1.29 -2.73 -5.71
N VAL A 22 1.94 -3.11 -6.81
CA VAL A 22 2.95 -2.28 -7.47
C VAL A 22 2.44 -1.84 -8.82
N TYR A 23 2.73 -0.59 -9.18
CA TYR A 23 2.36 -0.07 -10.49
C TYR A 23 3.13 -0.80 -11.59
N SER A 24 2.40 -1.42 -12.53
CA SER A 24 2.99 -2.07 -13.70
C SER A 24 2.98 -1.14 -14.91
N SER A 25 3.88 -1.38 -15.86
CA SER A 25 3.96 -0.64 -17.12
C SER A 25 2.70 -0.73 -18.00
N LYS A 26 1.73 -1.59 -17.66
CA LYS A 26 0.45 -1.72 -18.35
C LYS A 26 -0.62 -0.72 -17.88
N GLY A 27 -0.25 0.25 -17.04
CA GLY A 27 -1.18 1.25 -16.53
C GLY A 27 -2.08 0.75 -15.39
N GLN A 28 -1.77 -0.42 -14.83
CA GLN A 28 -2.53 -1.06 -13.76
C GLN A 28 -1.61 -1.53 -12.65
N TYR A 29 -2.13 -1.55 -11.43
CA TYR A 29 -1.47 -2.13 -10.28
C TYR A 29 -1.63 -3.66 -10.30
N SER A 30 -0.52 -4.36 -10.10
CA SER A 30 -0.49 -5.81 -9.95
C SER A 30 -0.06 -6.18 -8.54
N GLN A 31 -0.66 -7.23 -7.98
CA GLN A 31 -0.32 -7.68 -6.64
C GLN A 31 1.15 -8.12 -6.56
N PHE A 32 1.85 -7.62 -5.55
CA PHE A 32 3.24 -7.92 -5.26
C PHE A 32 3.32 -9.01 -4.20
N GLY A 33 3.70 -10.22 -4.60
CA GLY A 33 3.78 -11.39 -3.73
C GLY A 33 2.69 -12.42 -4.00
N LYS A 34 2.50 -13.38 -3.07
CA LYS A 34 1.46 -14.40 -3.18
C LYS A 34 0.26 -14.02 -2.32
N GLU A 35 -0.92 -14.07 -2.94
CA GLU A 35 -2.24 -13.98 -2.32
C GLU A 35 -2.36 -14.97 -1.14
N GLY A 36 -2.96 -14.54 -0.02
CA GLY A 36 -3.39 -15.45 1.06
C GLY A 36 -2.35 -15.86 2.12
N LYS A 37 -1.15 -15.27 2.14
CA LYS A 37 -0.24 -15.36 3.30
C LYS A 37 -0.06 -13.97 3.90
N LYS A 38 -0.05 -13.85 5.24
CA LYS A 38 0.30 -12.61 5.96
C LYS A 38 1.50 -11.96 5.27
N VAL A 39 1.25 -10.94 4.46
CA VAL A 39 2.31 -10.24 3.76
C VAL A 39 3.09 -9.52 4.84
N ARG A 40 4.34 -9.91 5.03
CA ARG A 40 5.18 -9.35 6.07
C ARG A 40 5.82 -8.06 5.56
N THR A 41 6.06 -7.14 6.47
CA THR A 41 6.71 -5.84 6.24
C THR A 41 8.02 -5.89 5.43
N PRO A 42 8.86 -6.94 5.52
CA PRO A 42 10.03 -7.06 4.64
C PRO A 42 9.69 -7.13 3.14
N ALA A 43 8.51 -7.64 2.76
CA ALA A 43 8.05 -7.62 1.38
C ALA A 43 7.67 -6.20 0.93
N LEU A 44 7.07 -5.42 1.83
CA LEU A 44 6.76 -4.01 1.60
C LEU A 44 8.02 -3.17 1.42
N GLN A 45 9.02 -3.36 2.29
CA GLN A 45 10.32 -2.69 2.15
C GLN A 45 10.97 -3.01 0.80
N ARG A 46 10.99 -4.28 0.37
CA ARG A 46 11.49 -4.65 -0.97
C ARG A 46 10.71 -4.02 -2.12
N ALA A 47 9.40 -3.79 -1.95
CA ALA A 47 8.60 -3.10 -2.94
C ALA A 47 8.98 -1.62 -3.00
N LEU A 48 9.12 -0.97 -1.84
CA LEU A 48 9.53 0.44 -1.69
C LEU A 48 10.90 0.73 -2.31
N ASP A 49 11.84 -0.20 -2.19
CA ASP A 49 13.18 -0.06 -2.79
C ASP A 49 13.18 -0.13 -4.33
N LYS A 50 12.15 -0.76 -4.93
CA LYS A 50 12.13 -1.10 -6.36
C LYS A 50 11.05 -0.37 -7.17
N HIS A 51 10.05 0.19 -6.50
CA HIS A 51 8.87 0.75 -7.13
C HIS A 51 8.55 2.13 -6.58
N LEU A 52 8.24 3.07 -7.49
CA LEU A 52 7.91 4.46 -7.14
C LEU A 52 6.47 4.63 -6.65
N GLN A 53 5.57 3.72 -7.04
CA GLN A 53 4.15 3.80 -6.70
C GLN A 53 3.67 2.45 -6.20
N ILE A 54 3.33 2.41 -4.91
CA ILE A 54 2.93 1.20 -4.22
C ILE A 54 1.62 1.48 -3.49
N ILE A 55 0.65 0.58 -3.67
CA ILE A 55 -0.60 0.60 -2.90
C ILE A 55 -0.49 -0.46 -1.81
N VAL A 56 -0.86 -0.09 -0.60
CA VAL A 56 -1.16 -1.01 0.48
C VAL A 56 -2.67 -1.02 0.68
N GLU A 57 -3.29 -2.18 0.46
CA GLU A 57 -4.72 -2.40 0.64
C GLU A 57 -4.91 -3.24 1.91
N MET A 58 -5.65 -2.71 2.88
CA MET A 58 -5.95 -3.36 4.14
C MET A 58 -7.16 -4.28 3.95
N ASN A 59 -7.04 -5.55 4.37
CA ASN A 59 -8.15 -6.50 4.24
C ASN A 59 -9.25 -6.31 5.30
N SER A 60 -8.99 -5.52 6.35
CA SER A 60 -9.90 -5.38 7.49
C SER A 60 -11.03 -4.38 7.24
N ASP A 61 -10.81 -3.35 6.42
CA ASP A 61 -11.72 -2.21 6.28
C ASP A 61 -11.81 -1.67 4.84
N ASP A 62 -11.35 -2.43 3.85
CA ASP A 62 -11.25 -2.03 2.43
C ASP A 62 -10.50 -0.70 2.21
N SER A 63 -9.69 -0.27 3.20
CA SER A 63 -8.90 0.94 3.09
C SER A 63 -7.67 0.69 2.24
N ALA A 64 -7.38 1.60 1.32
CA ALA A 64 -6.17 1.56 0.51
C ALA A 64 -5.35 2.83 0.65
N TYR A 65 -4.04 2.67 0.58
CA TYR A 65 -3.06 3.73 0.80
C TYR A 65 -2.00 3.68 -0.29
N LEU A 66 -1.82 4.80 -0.99
CA LEU A 66 -0.72 5.02 -1.91
C LEU A 66 0.51 5.51 -1.13
N LEU A 67 1.60 4.76 -1.22
CA LEU A 67 2.91 5.11 -0.69
C LEU A 67 3.71 5.77 -1.82
N LEU A 68 4.25 6.95 -1.52
CA LEU A 68 5.08 7.76 -2.41
C LEU A 68 6.47 7.91 -1.77
N PRO A 69 7.41 6.98 -2.06
CA PRO A 69 8.74 6.95 -1.44
C PRO A 69 9.52 8.25 -1.67
N GLU A 70 9.38 8.87 -2.85
CA GLU A 70 10.12 10.09 -3.22
C GLU A 70 9.86 11.28 -2.28
N VAL A 71 8.67 11.35 -1.71
CA VAL A 71 8.25 12.42 -0.78
C VAL A 71 7.96 11.90 0.62
N HIS A 72 8.33 10.66 0.90
CA HIS A 72 8.10 9.97 2.17
C HIS A 72 6.65 10.04 2.70
N ALA A 73 5.68 10.09 1.78
CA ALA A 73 4.27 10.34 2.11
C ALA A 73 3.36 9.13 1.88
N VAL A 74 2.31 9.04 2.70
CA VAL A 74 1.20 8.10 2.56
C VAL A 74 -0.09 8.87 2.32
N VAL A 75 -0.81 8.48 1.26
CA VAL A 75 -2.05 9.12 0.83
C VAL A 75 -3.15 8.05 0.75
N PRO A 76 -4.28 8.22 1.43
CA PRO A 76 -5.38 7.28 1.30
C PRO A 76 -6.03 7.43 -0.10
N VAL A 77 -6.47 6.32 -0.67
CA VAL A 77 -7.02 6.25 -2.02
C VAL A 77 -8.23 5.33 -2.08
N SER A 78 -9.11 5.59 -3.04
CA SER A 78 -10.10 4.62 -3.47
C SER A 78 -9.43 3.71 -4.50
N PHE A 79 -9.23 2.46 -4.13
CA PHE A 79 -8.56 1.46 -4.94
C PHE A 79 -9.48 0.26 -5.14
N SER A 80 -9.65 -0.16 -6.38
CA SER A 80 -10.33 -1.41 -6.71
C SER A 80 -9.90 -1.90 -8.08
N ASN A 81 -10.02 -3.21 -8.33
CA ASN A 81 -9.69 -3.82 -9.62
C ASN A 81 -8.30 -3.42 -10.19
N GLY A 82 -7.30 -3.25 -9.32
CA GLY A 82 -5.95 -2.87 -9.72
C GLY A 82 -5.82 -1.41 -10.20
N GLN A 83 -6.77 -0.53 -9.87
CA GLN A 83 -6.77 0.88 -10.29
C GLN A 83 -7.09 1.82 -9.13
N VAL A 84 -6.47 3.00 -9.15
CA VAL A 84 -6.80 4.12 -8.27
C VAL A 84 -7.87 4.96 -8.93
N HIS A 85 -9.04 5.07 -8.30
CA HIS A 85 -10.16 5.85 -8.82
C HIS A 85 -10.16 7.29 -8.31
N ALA A 86 -9.70 7.51 -7.07
CA ALA A 86 -9.63 8.83 -6.46
C ALA A 86 -8.66 8.85 -5.28
N LEU A 87 -8.14 10.04 -4.96
CA LEU A 87 -7.53 10.29 -3.65
C LEU A 87 -8.65 10.50 -2.63
N THR A 88 -8.57 9.82 -1.49
CA THR A 88 -9.55 9.99 -0.40
C THR A 88 -8.97 10.89 0.69
N ARG A 89 -9.82 11.32 1.63
CA ARG A 89 -9.37 12.04 2.83
C ARG A 89 -9.12 11.04 3.94
N PRO A 90 -8.15 11.28 4.85
CA PRO A 90 -8.04 10.50 6.07
C PRO A 90 -9.37 10.57 6.82
N THR A 91 -9.97 9.42 7.13
CA THR A 91 -11.05 9.35 8.09
C THR A 91 -10.50 9.79 9.45
N ALA A 92 -11.11 10.84 10.02
CA ALA A 92 -10.73 11.47 11.27
C ALA A 92 -11.21 10.67 12.48
#